data_AF-A0A9W8AT33-F1
#
_entry.id   AF-A0A9W8AT33-F1
#
_cell.length_a   1.000
_cell.length_b   1.000
_cell.length_c   1.000
_cell.angle_alpha   90.00
_cell.angle_beta   90.00
_cell.angle_gamma   90.00
#
_symmetry.space_group_name_H-M   'P 1'
#
loop_
_entity.id
_entity.type
_entity.pdbx_description
1 polymer ?
#
loop_
_entity_poly.entity_id
_entity_poly.type
_entity_poly.pdbx_seq_one_letter_code
_entity_poly.pdbx_strand_id
1 'polypeptide(L)' 'MRGSDHTRDPCPWVILNDLGGAFAMGAIGGGIWHTIKGAKNSPRGERLVGAMTAVKARAPVLG' A
#
# COMPACT_ATOMS: atom_id res chain seq x y z
N MET A 1 34.97 -17.13 -15.96
CA MET A 1 35.15 -15.79 -16.56
C MET A 1 34.00 -14.92 -16.09
N ARG A 2 34.30 -13.84 -15.35
CA ARG A 2 33.33 -12.88 -14.81
C ARG A 2 32.72 -12.09 -15.96
N GLY A 3 31.45 -12.34 -16.29
CA GLY A 3 30.62 -11.43 -17.05
C GLY A 3 29.68 -10.74 -16.06
N SER A 4 29.83 -9.44 -15.88
CA SER A 4 28.90 -8.67 -15.06
C SER A 4 27.61 -8.49 -15.85
N ASP A 5 26.65 -9.40 -15.71
CA ASP A 5 25.28 -9.23 -16.21
C ASP A 5 24.61 -8.03 -15.51
N HIS A 6 24.79 -6.83 -16.06
CA HIS A 6 24.20 -5.58 -15.56
C HIS A 6 22.68 -5.48 -15.81
N THR A 7 22.07 -6.52 -16.38
CA THR A 7 20.61 -6.62 -16.57
C THR A 7 19.88 -7.01 -15.28
N ARG A 8 20.57 -7.62 -14.31
CA ARG A 8 19.99 -7.92 -13.00
C ARG A 8 20.44 -6.88 -12.01
N ASP A 9 19.48 -6.19 -11.39
CA ASP A 9 19.77 -5.32 -10.27
C ASP A 9 20.58 -6.09 -9.20
N PRO A 10 21.73 -5.57 -8.75
CA PRO A 10 22.56 -6.26 -7.78
C PRO A 10 21.88 -6.26 -6.41
N CYS A 11 21.97 -7.35 -5.66
CA CYS A 11 21.59 -7.38 -4.25
C CYS A 11 22.45 -6.33 -3.50
N PRO A 12 21.89 -5.38 -2.74
CA PRO A 12 20.57 -5.44 -2.09
C PRO A 12 19.44 -4.68 -2.82
N TRP A 13 19.67 -4.11 -4.00
CA TRP A 13 18.71 -3.26 -4.70
C TRP A 13 17.40 -3.99 -5.04
N VAL A 14 17.48 -5.24 -5.46
CA VAL A 14 16.29 -6.09 -5.71
C VAL A 14 15.45 -6.26 -4.44
N ILE A 15 16.08 -6.47 -3.29
CA ILE A 15 15.38 -6.65 -2.01
C ILE A 15 14.67 -5.35 -1.62
N LEU A 16 15.36 -4.21 -1.78
CA LEU A 16 14.77 -2.90 -1.51
C LEU A 16 13.60 -2.58 -2.46
N ASN A 17 13.74 -2.91 -3.74
CA ASN A 17 12.70 -2.73 -4.73
C ASN A 17 11.47 -3.62 -4.47
N ASP A 18 11.68 -4.89 -4.12
CA ASP A 18 10.61 -5.83 -3.80
C ASP A 18 9.88 -5.44 -2.50
N LEU A 19 10.61 -5.03 -1.45
CA LEU A 19 10.01 -4.52 -0.22
C LEU A 19 9.22 -3.24 -0.46
N GLY A 20 9.77 -2.30 -1.24
CA GLY A 20 9.10 -1.06 -1.62
C GLY A 20 7.83 -1.32 -2.44
N GLY A 21 7.88 -2.25 -3.39
CA GLY A 21 6.73 -2.66 -4.19
C GLY A 21 5.65 -3.35 -3.35
N ALA A 22 6.04 -4.26 -2.45
CA ALA A 22 5.12 -4.93 -1.55
C ALA A 22 4.44 -3.95 -0.57
N PHE A 23 5.21 -3.01 -0.02
CA PHE A 23 4.70 -1.94 0.83
C PHE A 23 3.71 -1.05 0.07
N ALA A 24 4.07 -0.59 -1.13
CA ALA A 24 3.19 0.24 -1.96
C ALA A 24 1.89 -0.49 -2.31
N MET A 25 1.95 -1.78 -2.65
CA MET A 25 0.75 -2.57 -2.90
C MET A 25 -0.12 -2.72 -1.64
N GLY A 26 0.48 -2.89 -0.46
CA GLY A 26 -0.24 -2.94 0.83
C GLY A 26 -0.91 -1.62 1.19
N ALA A 27 -0.18 -0.50 1.09
CA ALA A 27 -0.68 0.84 1.38
C ALA A 27 -1.81 1.26 0.44
N ILE A 28 -1.65 1.01 -0.87
CA ILE A 28 -2.66 1.35 -1.89
C ILE A 28 -3.88 0.43 -1.76
N GLY A 29 -3.67 -0.89 -1.71
CA GLY A 29 -4.76 -1.87 -1.59
C GLY A 29 -5.54 -1.72 -0.29
N GLY A 30 -4.85 -1.54 0.83
CA GLY A 30 -5.44 -1.27 2.14
C GLY A 30 -6.18 0.06 2.16
N GLY A 31 -5.58 1.13 1.62
CA GLY A 31 -6.21 2.44 1.50
C GLY A 31 -7.51 2.39 0.70
N ILE A 32 -7.52 1.76 -0.48
CA ILE A 32 -8.71 1.62 -1.32
C ILE A 32 -9.79 0.79 -0.60
N TRP A 33 -9.43 -0.35 -0.02
CA TRP A 33 -10.38 -1.20 0.70
C TRP A 33 -11.01 -0.49 1.90
N HIS A 34 -10.21 0.21 2.70
CA HIS A 34 -10.69 0.94 3.86
C HIS A 34 -11.48 2.21 3.49
N THR A 35 -11.14 2.88 2.39
CA THR A 35 -11.93 3.99 1.85
C THR A 35 -13.31 3.52 1.40
N ILE A 36 -13.39 2.44 0.61
CA ILE A 36 -14.64 1.89 0.09
C ILE A 36 -15.50 1.32 1.23
N LYS A 37 -14.89 0.52 2.11
CA LYS A 37 -15.59 -0.05 3.27
C LYS A 37 -16.07 1.04 4.23
N GLY A 38 -15.23 2.04 4.51
CA GLY A 38 -15.58 3.19 5.34
C GLY A 38 -16.73 4.01 4.73
N ALA A 39 -16.70 4.29 3.43
CA ALA A 39 -17.78 5.02 2.75
C ALA A 39 -19.11 4.22 2.70
N LYS A 40 -19.04 2.90 2.55
CA LYS A 40 -20.23 2.03 2.50
C LYS A 40 -20.86 1.79 3.87
N ASN A 41 -20.05 1.68 4.92
CA ASN A 41 -20.52 1.39 6.27
C ASN A 41 -20.87 2.64 7.09
N SER A 42 -20.66 3.84 6.54
CA SER A 42 -20.93 5.09 7.23
C SER A 42 -22.33 5.66 6.94
N PRO A 43 -22.98 6.30 7.93
CA PRO A 43 -24.31 6.91 7.78
C PRO A 43 -24.37 7.89 6.60
N ARG A 44 -25.54 7.98 5.93
CA ARG A 44 -25.78 8.92 4.83
C ARG A 44 -25.58 10.36 5.33
N GLY A 45 -24.49 11.00 4.89
CA GLY A 45 -24.08 12.37 5.28
C GLY A 45 -22.63 12.45 5.76
N GLU A 46 -22.12 11.38 6.39
CA GLU A 46 -20.78 11.31 7.02
C GLU A 46 -19.83 10.38 6.25
N ARG A 47 -20.16 10.02 5.01
CA ARG A 47 -19.41 9.00 4.24
C ARG A 47 -17.95 9.35 3.99
N LEU A 48 -17.66 10.64 3.77
CA LEU A 48 -16.29 11.13 3.60
C LEU A 48 -15.52 11.11 4.93
N VAL A 49 -16.14 11.53 6.02
CA VAL A 49 -15.54 11.51 7.37
C VAL A 49 -15.30 10.08 7.83
N GLY A 50 -16.26 9.18 7.62
CA GLY A 50 -16.16 7.76 7.91
C GLY A 50 -15.16 7.00 7.04
N ALA A 51 -15.00 7.40 5.78
CA ALA A 51 -13.93 6.89 4.92
C ALA A 51 -12.56 7.37 5.37
N MET A 52 -12.39 8.67 5.64
CA MET A 52 -11.13 9.26 6.10
C MET A 52 -10.69 8.70 7.46
N THR A 53 -11.61 8.51 8.40
CA THR A 53 -11.33 7.90 9.71
C THR A 53 -10.96 6.43 9.57
N ALA A 54 -11.65 5.66 8.72
CA ALA A 54 -11.32 4.26 8.46
C ALA A 54 -9.94 4.10 7.80
N VAL A 55 -9.59 4.98 6.86
CA VAL A 55 -8.26 5.04 6.24
C VAL A 55 -7.21 5.44 7.27
N LYS A 56 -7.41 6.52 8.03
CA LYS A 56 -6.44 6.98 9.03
C LYS A 56 -6.16 5.93 10.11
N ALA A 57 -7.18 5.19 10.54
CA ALA A 57 -7.03 4.18 11.59
C ALA A 57 -6.41 2.86 11.12
N ARG A 58 -6.51 2.51 9.82
CA ARG A 58 -6.19 1.16 9.34
C ARG A 58 -5.19 1.13 8.17
N ALA A 59 -5.09 2.20 7.38
CA ALA A 59 -4.12 2.30 6.29
C ALA A 59 -2.66 2.19 6.76
N PRO A 60 -2.21 2.82 7.87
CA PRO A 60 -0.80 2.72 8.29
C PRO A 60 -0.41 1.35 8.90
N VAL A 61 -1.36 0.43 9.04
CA VAL A 61 -1.12 -0.91 9.62
C VAL A 61 -0.90 -1.96 8.52
N LEU A 62 -1.34 -1.69 7.29
CA LEU A 62 -1.35 -2.67 6.19
C LEU A 62 -0.20 -2.50 5.19
N GLY A 63 0.65 -1.50 5.42
CA GLY A 63 1.71 -1.06 4.54
C GLY A 63 2.19 0.25 5.09
#